data_AF-A0AAE1AWG4-F1
#
_entry.id   AF-A0AAE1AWG4-F1
#
_cell.length_a   1.000
_cell.length_b   1.000
_cell.length_c   1.000
_cell.angle_alpha   90.00
_cell.angle_beta   90.00
_cell.angle_gamma   90.00
#
_symmetry.space_group_name_H-M   'P 1'
#
loop_
_entity.id
_entity.type
_entity.pdbx_description
1 polymer ?
#
loop_
_entity_poly.entity_id
_entity_poly.type
_entity_poly.pdbx_seq_one_letter_code
_entity_poly.pdbx_strand_id
1 'polypeptide(L)'
;MGDANAKVGPDSISYEEVMGKQGLGVMNDNGERFADFCSLNDLVIGGTIFPHKDIHKAAWVSPDGGTEKQIDHICISRKFRRSLQDVRVFRGADIGSDHHLVIATFQLKLKRYSRNPTTKRLKFQVNLLQGNKITDFGITLKNRFQPLEHLDEDMETYWSQVKDSFISTCKEVLGEKDYKHKDWISQESLNRLSERREKKAAVNNSRTRNEKEAAQREYSDAAKEVKRSIKNDKEAFTNELAERAEKAAQGGHMRTLYETTKVLAGNRKNTEMPVKDAEGNTIFSQELQMTRWVEHFESLLNRPPPIEPPEILPARNDLDINCEPPTLEEIENAVSLLNPKKLQDRIIFLQKH
;
A
#
# COMPACT_ATOMS: atom_id res chain seq x y z
N MET A 1 -4.62 -16.08 -16.75
CA MET A 1 -5.29 -16.57 -15.53
C MET A 1 -6.57 -15.78 -15.33
N GLY A 2 -7.59 -16.39 -14.74
CA GLY A 2 -8.85 -15.73 -14.42
C GLY A 2 -10.05 -16.56 -14.83
N ASP A 3 -11.23 -15.95 -14.76
CA ASP A 3 -12.49 -16.55 -15.18
C ASP A 3 -12.59 -16.58 -16.71
N ALA A 4 -12.56 -17.79 -17.28
CA ALA A 4 -12.76 -18.01 -18.71
C ALA A 4 -14.21 -18.41 -19.04
N ASN A 5 -15.06 -18.56 -18.02
CA ASN A 5 -16.41 -19.13 -18.15
C ASN A 5 -16.44 -20.44 -18.95
N ALA A 6 -15.37 -21.23 -18.82
CA ALA A 6 -15.07 -22.40 -19.63
C ALA A 6 -15.02 -23.64 -18.75
N LYS A 7 -15.84 -24.64 -19.05
CA LYS A 7 -15.78 -25.96 -18.41
C LYS A 7 -15.07 -26.90 -19.36
N VAL A 8 -13.93 -27.41 -18.95
CA VAL A 8 -13.13 -28.34 -19.76
C VAL A 8 -13.36 -29.79 -19.37
N GLY A 9 -13.68 -30.06 -18.11
CA GLY A 9 -13.92 -31.42 -17.62
C GLY A 9 -12.66 -32.31 -17.61
N PRO A 10 -12.82 -33.61 -17.32
CA PRO A 10 -11.72 -34.58 -17.27
C PRO A 10 -11.43 -35.25 -18.61
N ASP A 11 -12.34 -35.13 -19.58
CA ASP A 11 -12.15 -35.69 -20.91
C ASP A 11 -11.10 -34.86 -21.66
N SER A 12 -9.97 -35.51 -21.93
CA SER A 12 -8.79 -34.89 -22.54
C SER A 12 -8.50 -35.49 -23.91
N ILE A 13 -9.41 -36.30 -24.45
CA ILE A 13 -9.26 -36.90 -25.77
C ILE A 13 -9.11 -35.77 -26.80
N SER A 14 -8.01 -35.79 -27.56
CA SER A 14 -7.60 -34.75 -28.53
C SER A 14 -6.93 -33.50 -27.93
N TYR A 15 -6.82 -33.40 -26.60
CA TYR A 15 -6.23 -32.26 -25.88
C TYR A 15 -5.17 -32.68 -24.84
N GLU A 16 -4.59 -33.87 -24.98
CA GLU A 16 -3.69 -34.49 -23.99
C GLU A 16 -2.45 -33.65 -23.69
N GLU A 17 -2.01 -32.83 -24.66
CA GLU A 17 -0.86 -31.94 -24.50
C GLU A 17 -1.14 -30.69 -23.65
N VAL A 18 -2.41 -30.27 -23.56
CA VAL A 18 -2.83 -29.00 -22.95
C VAL A 18 -3.63 -29.17 -21.67
N MET A 19 -4.33 -30.29 -21.50
CA MET A 19 -5.11 -30.55 -20.29
C MET A 19 -4.84 -31.93 -19.72
N GLY A 20 -5.07 -32.08 -18.42
CA GLY A 20 -5.03 -33.36 -17.74
C GLY A 20 -6.44 -33.93 -17.50
N LYS A 21 -6.48 -35.05 -16.78
CA LYS A 21 -7.72 -35.83 -16.52
C LYS A 21 -8.44 -35.43 -15.23
N GLN A 22 -8.01 -34.36 -14.57
CA GLN A 22 -8.49 -33.99 -13.24
C GLN A 22 -9.48 -32.83 -13.27
N GLY A 23 -9.88 -32.33 -14.45
CA GLY A 23 -10.90 -31.29 -14.56
C GLY A 23 -12.27 -31.75 -14.03
N LEU A 24 -13.11 -30.77 -13.69
CA LEU A 24 -14.44 -30.98 -13.12
C LEU A 24 -15.55 -30.68 -14.14
N GLY A 25 -16.58 -31.51 -14.17
CA GLY A 25 -17.76 -31.32 -15.00
C GLY A 25 -17.60 -31.84 -16.43
N VAL A 26 -18.55 -31.46 -17.30
CA VAL A 26 -18.57 -31.83 -18.72
C VAL A 26 -18.12 -30.64 -19.56
N MET A 27 -17.35 -30.91 -20.61
CA MET A 27 -16.89 -29.88 -21.53
C MET A 27 -18.06 -29.13 -22.15
N ASN A 28 -18.00 -27.80 -22.17
CA ASN A 28 -18.95 -26.94 -22.89
C ASN A 28 -18.26 -26.24 -24.08
N ASP A 29 -19.03 -25.57 -24.93
CA ASP A 29 -18.52 -24.86 -26.11
C ASP A 29 -17.39 -23.87 -25.77
N ASN A 30 -17.50 -23.17 -24.63
CA ASN A 30 -16.42 -22.29 -24.15
C ASN A 30 -15.19 -23.08 -23.72
N GLY A 31 -15.38 -24.27 -23.13
CA GLY A 31 -14.33 -25.23 -22.77
C GLY A 31 -13.53 -25.69 -23.96
N GLU A 32 -14.21 -26.09 -25.04
CA GLU A 32 -13.58 -26.49 -26.29
C GLU A 32 -12.77 -25.34 -26.90
N ARG A 33 -13.37 -24.15 -27.05
CA ARG A 33 -12.67 -22.94 -27.53
C ARG A 33 -11.47 -22.57 -26.65
N PHE A 34 -11.59 -22.77 -25.34
CA PHE A 34 -10.51 -22.50 -24.40
C PHE A 34 -9.37 -23.53 -24.50
N ALA A 35 -9.70 -24.80 -24.72
CA ALA A 35 -8.73 -25.86 -24.96
C ALA A 35 -7.99 -25.65 -26.30
N ASP A 36 -8.72 -25.28 -27.36
CA ASP A 36 -8.15 -24.90 -28.66
C ASP A 36 -7.20 -23.70 -28.53
N PHE A 37 -7.64 -22.64 -27.84
CA PHE A 37 -6.80 -21.49 -27.54
C PHE A 37 -5.52 -21.90 -26.81
N CYS A 38 -5.62 -22.80 -25.82
CA CYS A 38 -4.45 -23.29 -25.10
C CYS A 38 -3.53 -24.13 -26.00
N SER A 39 -4.09 -24.92 -26.91
CA SER A 39 -3.34 -25.72 -27.88
C SER A 39 -2.54 -24.84 -28.84
N LEU A 40 -3.20 -23.85 -29.43
CA LEU A 40 -2.58 -22.90 -30.38
C LEU A 40 -1.48 -22.05 -29.76
N ASN A 41 -1.51 -21.83 -28.43
CA ASN A 41 -0.57 -20.95 -27.73
C ASN A 41 0.44 -21.71 -26.84
N ASP A 42 0.55 -23.03 -27.00
CA ASP A 42 1.42 -23.89 -26.20
C ASP A 42 1.21 -23.69 -24.69
N LEU A 43 -0.05 -23.61 -24.25
CA LEU A 43 -0.44 -23.44 -22.86
C LEU A 43 -1.01 -24.74 -22.29
N VAL A 44 -0.78 -24.94 -21.00
CA VAL A 44 -1.31 -26.06 -20.23
C VAL A 44 -2.26 -25.54 -19.17
N ILE A 45 -3.46 -26.12 -19.10
CA ILE A 45 -4.52 -25.79 -18.15
C ILE A 45 -4.21 -26.43 -16.79
N GLY A 46 -3.60 -25.67 -15.89
CA GLY A 46 -3.08 -26.16 -14.62
C GLY A 46 -4.11 -26.83 -13.72
N GLY A 47 -5.35 -26.31 -13.69
CA GLY A 47 -6.44 -26.83 -12.86
C GLY A 47 -6.94 -28.23 -13.25
N THR A 48 -6.47 -28.80 -14.36
CA THR A 48 -6.83 -30.14 -14.83
C THR A 48 -5.73 -31.18 -14.62
N ILE A 49 -4.55 -30.77 -14.15
CA ILE A 49 -3.36 -31.64 -14.05
C ILE A 49 -3.35 -32.43 -12.74
N PHE A 50 -3.63 -31.78 -11.62
CA PHE A 50 -3.35 -32.30 -10.28
C PHE A 50 -4.57 -33.00 -9.67
N PRO A 51 -4.39 -34.17 -9.03
CA PRO A 51 -5.49 -34.89 -8.41
C PRO A 51 -5.92 -34.19 -7.12
N HIS A 52 -7.17 -33.74 -7.10
CA HIS A 52 -7.79 -33.07 -5.96
C HIS A 52 -9.22 -33.57 -5.76
N LYS A 53 -9.77 -33.36 -4.56
CA LYS A 53 -11.22 -33.49 -4.34
C LYS A 53 -11.96 -32.40 -5.10
N ASP A 54 -13.21 -32.63 -5.52
CA ASP A 54 -13.99 -31.65 -6.30
C ASP A 54 -14.18 -30.31 -5.57
N ILE A 55 -14.27 -30.36 -4.25
CA ILE A 55 -14.25 -29.19 -3.36
C ILE A 55 -12.99 -28.32 -3.49
N HIS A 56 -11.92 -28.80 -4.12
CA HIS A 56 -10.69 -28.05 -4.38
C HIS A 56 -10.48 -27.79 -5.88
N LYS A 57 -11.49 -28.05 -6.72
CA LYS A 57 -11.49 -27.80 -8.17
C LYS A 57 -12.54 -26.77 -8.57
N ALA A 58 -13.71 -26.79 -7.91
CA ALA A 58 -14.79 -25.87 -8.22
C ALA A 58 -14.51 -24.48 -7.65
N ALA A 59 -14.31 -23.51 -8.55
CA ALA A 59 -14.00 -22.13 -8.20
C ALA A 59 -15.25 -21.27 -8.08
N TRP A 60 -16.36 -21.63 -8.72
CA TRP A 60 -17.61 -20.87 -8.66
C TRP A 60 -18.73 -21.68 -8.01
N VAL A 61 -19.57 -21.02 -7.21
CA VAL A 61 -20.73 -21.60 -6.55
C VAL A 61 -21.97 -20.76 -6.90
N SER A 62 -23.06 -21.41 -7.30
CA SER A 62 -24.31 -20.72 -7.60
C SER A 62 -24.90 -20.01 -6.37
N PRO A 63 -25.72 -18.96 -6.57
CA PRO A 63 -26.35 -18.24 -5.46
C PRO A 63 -27.22 -19.13 -4.55
N ASP A 64 -27.82 -20.18 -5.09
CA ASP A 64 -28.60 -21.17 -4.35
C ASP A 64 -27.73 -22.27 -3.69
N GLY A 65 -26.41 -22.21 -3.88
CA GLY A 65 -25.42 -23.10 -3.29
C GLY A 65 -25.43 -24.53 -3.82
N GLY A 66 -26.25 -24.83 -4.85
CA GLY A 66 -26.49 -26.17 -5.36
C GLY A 66 -25.60 -26.58 -6.54
N THR A 67 -25.03 -25.62 -7.27
CA THR A 67 -24.16 -25.88 -8.42
C THR A 67 -22.77 -25.33 -8.17
N GLU A 68 -21.77 -26.17 -8.34
CA GLU A 68 -20.36 -25.76 -8.28
C GLU A 68 -19.71 -25.99 -9.65
N LYS A 69 -18.88 -25.05 -10.12
CA LYS A 69 -18.25 -25.11 -11.46
C LYS A 69 -16.77 -24.77 -11.38
N GLN A 70 -15.97 -25.41 -12.24
CA GLN A 70 -14.59 -25.01 -12.53
C GLN A 70 -14.58 -24.12 -13.78
N ILE A 71 -14.48 -22.80 -13.58
CA ILE A 71 -14.47 -21.80 -14.67
C ILE A 71 -13.32 -20.81 -14.59
N ASP A 72 -12.71 -20.69 -13.40
CA ASP A 72 -11.46 -19.97 -13.19
C ASP A 72 -10.25 -20.86 -13.47
N HIS A 73 -9.38 -20.41 -14.40
CA HIS A 73 -8.25 -21.20 -14.86
C HIS A 73 -6.92 -20.46 -14.70
N ILE A 74 -5.90 -21.21 -14.31
CA ILE A 74 -4.50 -20.79 -14.37
C ILE A 74 -3.82 -21.65 -15.44
N CYS A 75 -3.39 -20.99 -16.52
CA CYS A 75 -2.63 -21.63 -17.58
C CYS A 75 -1.15 -21.24 -17.49
N ILE A 76 -0.29 -22.16 -17.89
CA ILE A 76 1.16 -21.95 -17.94
C ILE A 76 1.68 -22.40 -19.30
N SER A 77 2.68 -21.73 -19.84
CA SER A 77 3.36 -22.23 -21.05
C SER A 77 3.88 -23.65 -20.84
N ARG A 78 3.71 -24.51 -21.84
CA ARG A 78 4.13 -25.91 -21.86
C ARG A 78 5.61 -26.06 -21.53
N LYS A 79 6.44 -25.13 -22.00
CA LYS A 79 7.87 -25.02 -21.64
C LYS A 79 8.11 -25.02 -20.13
N PHE A 80 7.25 -24.33 -19.37
CA PHE A 80 7.36 -24.19 -17.92
C PHE A 80 6.43 -25.12 -17.16
N ARG A 81 5.75 -26.07 -17.83
CA ARG A 81 4.83 -27.01 -17.18
C ARG A 81 5.43 -27.68 -15.94
N ARG A 82 6.71 -28.06 -16.00
CA ARG A 82 7.43 -28.70 -14.88
C ARG A 82 7.67 -27.78 -13.69
N SER A 83 7.57 -26.46 -13.87
CA SER A 83 7.64 -25.48 -12.79
C SER A 83 6.32 -25.36 -12.04
N LEU A 84 5.19 -25.74 -12.64
CA LEU A 84 3.90 -25.74 -11.94
C LEU A 84 3.83 -26.98 -11.02
N GLN A 85 3.73 -26.75 -9.72
CA GLN A 85 3.70 -27.83 -8.71
C GLN A 85 2.29 -28.19 -8.25
N ASP A 86 1.38 -27.21 -8.23
CA ASP A 86 -0.01 -27.44 -7.84
C ASP A 86 -0.93 -26.33 -8.37
N VAL A 87 -2.20 -26.65 -8.62
CA VAL A 87 -3.29 -25.70 -8.84
C VAL A 87 -4.54 -26.20 -8.14
N ARG A 88 -5.09 -25.39 -7.24
CA ARG A 88 -6.27 -25.75 -6.45
C ARG A 88 -7.07 -24.55 -6.02
N VAL A 89 -8.34 -24.78 -5.74
CA VAL A 89 -9.23 -23.81 -5.13
C VAL A 89 -8.99 -23.73 -3.63
N PHE A 90 -8.84 -22.50 -3.14
CA PHE A 90 -8.62 -22.15 -1.76
C PHE A 90 -9.91 -21.61 -1.13
N ARG A 91 -10.72 -22.54 -0.61
CA ARG A 91 -12.05 -22.24 -0.01
C ARG A 91 -11.99 -21.52 1.33
N GLY A 92 -10.82 -21.46 1.97
CA GLY A 92 -10.62 -20.76 3.24
C GLY A 92 -10.59 -19.24 3.13
N ALA A 93 -10.40 -18.68 1.93
CA ALA A 93 -10.42 -17.24 1.74
C ALA A 93 -11.85 -16.69 1.75
N ASP A 94 -12.12 -15.81 2.71
CA ASP A 94 -13.38 -15.08 2.81
C ASP A 94 -13.30 -13.76 2.03
N ILE A 95 -13.66 -13.80 0.76
CA ILE A 95 -13.62 -12.66 -0.17
C ILE A 95 -14.99 -12.06 -0.50
N GLY A 96 -16.08 -12.61 0.06
CA GLY A 96 -17.44 -12.11 -0.17
C GLY A 96 -17.90 -12.22 -1.63
N SER A 97 -17.33 -13.15 -2.40
CA SER A 97 -17.69 -13.46 -3.79
C SER A 97 -18.37 -14.83 -3.88
N ASP A 98 -19.13 -15.05 -4.95
CA ASP A 98 -19.61 -16.35 -5.41
C ASP A 98 -18.48 -17.19 -6.05
N HIS A 99 -17.32 -16.57 -6.29
CA HIS A 99 -16.06 -17.25 -6.60
C HIS A 99 -15.21 -17.50 -5.35
N HIS A 100 -14.50 -18.63 -5.37
CA HIS A 100 -13.39 -18.98 -4.50
C HIS A 100 -12.07 -18.67 -5.18
N LEU A 101 -11.04 -18.34 -4.40
CA LEU A 101 -9.71 -18.09 -4.96
C LEU A 101 -9.09 -19.36 -5.54
N VAL A 102 -8.52 -19.27 -6.74
CA VAL A 102 -7.66 -20.31 -7.32
C VAL A 102 -6.21 -19.97 -7.04
N ILE A 103 -5.47 -20.89 -6.43
CA ILE A 103 -4.06 -20.74 -6.08
C ILE A 103 -3.24 -21.70 -6.93
N ALA A 104 -2.12 -21.22 -7.46
CA ALA A 104 -1.10 -22.03 -8.11
C ALA A 104 0.23 -21.92 -7.36
N THR A 105 0.92 -23.05 -7.21
CA THR A 105 2.25 -23.15 -6.62
C THR A 105 3.27 -23.35 -7.73
N PHE A 106 4.30 -22.53 -7.77
CA PHE A 106 5.35 -22.58 -8.79
C PHE A 106 6.73 -22.77 -8.17
N GLN A 107 7.56 -23.59 -8.81
CA GLN A 107 8.99 -23.71 -8.54
C GLN A 107 9.80 -22.96 -9.60
N LEU A 108 10.45 -21.89 -9.17
CA LEU A 108 11.28 -21.04 -10.03
C LEU A 108 12.75 -21.15 -9.62
N LYS A 109 13.63 -21.30 -10.60
CA LYS A 109 15.09 -21.16 -10.42
C LYS A 109 15.49 -19.77 -10.90
N LEU A 110 15.62 -18.83 -9.97
CA LEU A 110 16.01 -17.45 -10.29
C LEU A 110 17.51 -17.27 -10.05
N LYS A 111 18.18 -16.53 -10.95
CA LYS A 111 19.55 -16.07 -10.69
C LYS A 111 19.50 -15.08 -9.52
N ARG A 112 20.21 -15.39 -8.43
CA ARG A 112 20.25 -14.53 -7.24
C ARG A 112 20.89 -13.19 -7.61
N TYR A 113 20.10 -12.13 -7.62
CA TYR A 113 20.59 -10.76 -7.63
C TYR A 113 20.63 -10.27 -6.18
N SER A 114 21.83 -10.14 -5.61
CA SER A 114 22.01 -9.66 -4.24
C SER A 114 22.10 -8.14 -4.24
N ARG A 115 20.98 -7.44 -4.03
CA ARG A 115 21.06 -6.14 -3.36
C ARG A 115 21.39 -6.45 -1.91
N ASN A 116 22.45 -5.85 -1.36
CA ASN A 116 22.72 -5.91 0.07
C ASN A 116 21.40 -5.61 0.79
N PRO A 117 20.89 -6.52 1.65
CA PRO A 117 19.65 -6.26 2.35
C PRO A 117 19.88 -5.02 3.18
N THR A 118 19.34 -3.89 2.74
CA THR A 118 19.22 -2.70 3.58
C THR A 118 18.55 -3.17 4.85
N THR A 119 19.22 -2.93 5.99
CA THR A 119 18.71 -3.22 7.33
C THR A 119 17.22 -2.93 7.38
N LYS A 120 16.41 -3.96 7.69
CA LYS A 120 14.95 -3.85 7.75
C LYS A 120 14.63 -2.68 8.67
N ARG A 121 14.08 -1.58 8.13
CA ARG A 121 13.72 -0.40 8.93
C ARG A 121 12.68 -0.83 9.97
N LEU A 122 13.07 -0.85 11.23
CA LEU A 122 12.16 -1.02 12.35
C LEU A 122 11.20 0.18 12.37
N LYS A 123 9.92 -0.11 12.57
CA LYS A 123 8.88 0.91 12.75
C LYS A 123 8.26 0.69 14.12
N PHE A 124 7.94 1.77 14.82
CA PHE A 124 7.34 1.75 16.16
C PHE A 124 5.92 2.33 16.14
N GLN A 125 5.12 2.03 17.16
CA GLN A 125 3.74 2.52 17.30
C GLN A 125 3.71 3.95 17.84
N VAL A 126 4.15 4.91 17.01
CA VAL A 126 4.22 6.34 17.37
C VAL A 126 2.87 6.98 17.72
N ASN A 127 1.75 6.38 17.31
CA ASN A 127 0.41 6.81 17.72
C ASN A 127 0.17 6.67 19.24
N LEU A 128 0.92 5.80 19.92
CA LEU A 128 0.83 5.62 21.37
C LEU A 128 1.54 6.73 22.17
N LEU A 129 2.30 7.63 21.52
CA LEU A 129 2.93 8.79 22.18
C LEU A 129 1.89 9.87 22.50
N GLN A 130 0.95 9.56 23.40
CA GLN A 130 -0.08 10.48 23.87
C GLN A 130 -0.30 10.30 25.38
N GLY A 131 -0.65 11.38 26.08
CA GLY A 131 -0.91 11.35 27.52
C GLY A 131 0.27 10.78 28.32
N ASN A 132 -0.01 9.84 29.23
CA ASN A 132 0.97 9.24 30.15
C ASN A 132 2.11 8.50 29.44
N LYS A 133 1.90 8.03 28.21
CA LYS A 133 2.96 7.37 27.43
C LYS A 133 4.09 8.32 27.04
N ILE A 134 3.82 9.63 26.93
CA ILE A 134 4.86 10.64 26.66
C ILE A 134 5.77 10.77 27.87
N THR A 135 5.19 10.83 29.07
CA THR A 135 5.95 10.95 30.32
C THR A 135 6.78 9.69 30.57
N ASP A 136 6.20 8.51 30.35
CA ASP A 136 6.90 7.24 30.50
C ASP A 136 8.07 7.14 29.52
N PHE A 137 7.84 7.52 28.25
CA PHE A 137 8.91 7.56 27.24
C PHE A 137 10.05 8.50 27.67
N GLY A 138 9.73 9.70 28.15
CA GLY A 138 10.71 10.67 28.59
C GLY A 138 11.54 10.18 29.78
N ILE A 139 10.90 9.55 30.78
CA ILE A 139 11.58 9.01 31.96
C ILE A 139 12.49 7.85 31.57
N THR A 140 11.97 6.86 30.83
CA THR A 140 12.76 5.69 30.40
C THR A 140 13.94 6.09 29.53
N LEU A 141 13.75 7.08 28.63
CA LEU A 141 14.83 7.62 27.81
C LEU A 141 15.88 8.29 28.70
N LYS A 142 15.47 9.20 29.59
CA LYS A 142 16.40 9.91 30.48
C LYS A 142 17.23 8.95 31.34
N ASN A 143 16.60 7.92 31.90
CA ASN A 143 17.27 6.92 32.71
C ASN A 143 18.31 6.11 31.91
N ARG A 144 18.06 5.83 30.64
CA ARG A 144 18.99 5.12 29.75
C ARG A 144 20.14 6.01 29.25
N PHE A 145 19.93 7.32 29.17
CA PHE A 145 20.96 8.28 28.78
C PHE A 145 21.87 8.74 29.93
N GLN A 146 21.39 8.70 31.18
CA GLN A 146 22.16 9.13 32.35
C GLN A 146 23.53 8.41 32.49
N PRO A 147 23.66 7.09 32.22
CA PRO A 147 24.96 6.42 32.22
C PRO A 147 25.89 6.83 31.08
N LEU A 148 25.36 7.40 29.98
CA LEU A 148 26.12 7.77 28.80
C LEU A 148 26.86 9.11 28.95
N GLU A 149 26.47 9.93 29.92
CA GLU A 149 27.02 11.29 30.12
C GLU A 149 28.48 11.28 30.62
N HIS A 150 28.95 10.15 31.15
CA HIS A 150 30.27 10.01 31.79
C HIS A 150 31.17 9.00 31.06
N LEU A 151 30.81 8.59 29.85
CA LEU A 151 31.59 7.64 29.05
C LEU A 151 32.63 8.38 28.22
N ASP A 152 33.89 8.04 28.45
CA ASP A 152 35.05 8.51 27.69
C ASP A 152 35.40 7.48 26.60
N GLU A 153 34.45 7.28 25.68
CA GLU A 153 34.56 6.32 24.56
C GLU A 153 34.75 7.01 23.21
N ASP A 154 35.15 6.25 22.19
CA ASP A 154 35.25 6.79 20.84
C ASP A 154 33.86 7.19 20.29
N MET A 155 33.84 8.19 19.40
CA MET A 155 32.59 8.76 18.87
C MET A 155 31.66 7.74 18.21
N GLU A 156 32.20 6.71 17.54
CA GLU A 156 31.39 5.69 16.86
C GLU A 156 30.68 4.79 17.88
N THR A 157 31.39 4.39 18.94
CA THR A 157 30.80 3.60 20.01
C THR A 157 29.78 4.43 20.80
N TYR A 158 30.09 5.68 21.12
CA TYR A 158 29.13 6.60 21.76
C TYR A 158 27.84 6.74 20.93
N TRP A 159 27.98 6.98 19.63
CA TRP A 159 26.82 7.09 18.73
C TRP A 159 26.01 5.79 18.65
N SER A 160 26.67 4.63 18.63
CA SER A 160 25.99 3.34 18.67
C SER A 160 25.17 3.18 19.96
N GLN A 161 25.73 3.55 21.11
CA GLN A 161 25.04 3.46 22.40
C GLN A 161 23.85 4.42 22.51
N VAL A 162 23.98 5.65 21.98
CA VAL A 162 22.87 6.61 21.88
C VAL A 162 21.74 6.05 21.03
N LYS A 163 22.08 5.52 19.85
CA LYS A 163 21.12 4.90 18.94
C LYS A 163 20.44 3.69 19.57
N ASP A 164 21.19 2.81 20.22
CA ASP A 164 20.68 1.60 20.85
C ASP A 164 19.80 1.91 22.06
N SER A 165 20.17 2.94 22.83
CA SER A 165 19.35 3.47 23.93
C SER A 165 18.02 3.98 23.41
N PHE A 166 18.02 4.79 22.34
CA PHE A 166 16.81 5.30 21.74
C PHE A 166 15.92 4.19 21.16
N ILE A 167 16.50 3.27 20.38
CA ILE A 167 15.79 2.12 19.80
C ILE A 167 15.20 1.23 20.89
N SER A 168 15.93 1.00 21.97
CA SER A 168 15.48 0.17 23.09
C SER A 168 14.32 0.81 23.85
N THR A 169 14.38 2.13 24.10
CA THR A 169 13.24 2.87 24.67
C THR A 169 12.02 2.79 23.77
N CYS A 170 12.20 2.96 22.46
CA CYS A 170 11.11 2.79 21.50
C CYS A 170 10.51 1.37 21.54
N LYS A 171 11.36 0.34 21.62
CA LYS A 171 10.89 -1.06 21.74
C LYS A 171 10.14 -1.31 23.04
N GLU A 172 10.61 -0.76 24.16
CA GLU A 172 10.03 -0.96 25.48
C GLU A 172 8.69 -0.24 25.65
N VAL A 173 8.64 1.06 25.32
CA VAL A 173 7.49 1.92 25.62
C VAL A 173 6.43 1.89 24.52
N LEU A 174 6.87 1.87 23.26
CA LEU A 174 6.00 1.93 22.09
C LEU A 174 5.74 0.55 21.48
N GLY A 175 6.68 -0.39 21.62
CA GLY A 175 6.64 -1.66 20.92
C GLY A 175 6.90 -1.51 19.42
N GLU A 176 7.32 -2.61 18.80
CA GLU A 176 7.42 -2.66 17.34
C GLU A 176 6.02 -2.55 16.72
N LYS A 177 5.95 -1.88 15.57
CA LYS A 177 4.71 -1.82 14.78
C LYS A 177 4.50 -3.20 14.18
N ASP A 178 3.62 -3.98 14.81
CA ASP A 178 3.08 -5.18 14.19
C ASP A 178 2.46 -4.81 12.84
N TYR A 179 2.54 -5.72 11.87
CA TYR A 179 1.79 -5.60 10.61
C TYR A 179 0.31 -5.90 10.87
N LYS A 180 -0.29 -5.15 11.78
CA LYS A 180 -1.72 -5.18 12.06
C LYS A 180 -2.42 -4.19 11.14
N HIS A 181 -3.70 -4.47 10.97
CA HIS A 181 -4.62 -3.81 10.07
C HIS A 181 -4.54 -2.28 10.13
N LYS A 182 -5.05 -1.60 9.09
CA LYS A 182 -4.97 -0.14 8.97
C LYS A 182 -5.35 0.53 10.30
N ASP A 183 -4.55 1.50 10.74
CA ASP A 183 -4.62 2.13 12.07
C ASP A 183 -6.01 2.71 12.44
N TRP A 184 -6.92 2.88 11.47
CA TRP A 184 -8.29 3.36 11.67
C TRP A 184 -9.34 2.27 11.93
N ILE A 185 -8.99 0.99 11.78
CA ILE A 185 -9.93 -0.12 12.02
C ILE A 185 -9.96 -0.40 13.53
N SER A 186 -11.14 -0.32 14.13
CA SER A 186 -11.33 -0.54 15.57
C SER A 186 -11.20 -2.02 15.94
N GLN A 187 -10.90 -2.29 17.22
CA GLN A 187 -10.86 -3.65 17.75
C GLN A 187 -12.23 -4.35 17.64
N GLU A 188 -13.31 -3.58 17.79
CA GLU A 188 -14.68 -4.08 17.63
C GLU A 188 -14.93 -4.59 16.20
N SER A 189 -14.52 -3.82 15.19
CA SER A 189 -14.56 -4.27 13.78
C SER A 189 -13.71 -5.50 13.53
N LEU A 190 -12.54 -5.62 14.18
CA LEU A 190 -11.69 -6.82 14.08
C LEU A 190 -12.36 -8.05 14.68
N ASN A 191 -13.05 -7.90 15.82
CA ASN A 191 -13.80 -8.98 16.45
C ASN A 191 -14.96 -9.43 15.55
N ARG A 192 -15.72 -8.49 14.98
CA ARG A 192 -16.78 -8.78 13.99
C ARG A 192 -16.24 -9.50 12.75
N LEU A 193 -15.04 -9.14 12.28
CA LEU A 193 -14.36 -9.84 11.19
C LEU A 193 -14.01 -11.28 11.56
N SER A 194 -13.59 -11.53 12.79
CA SER A 194 -13.34 -12.89 13.29
C SER A 194 -14.63 -13.72 13.32
N GLU A 195 -15.71 -13.17 13.87
CA GLU A 195 -17.02 -13.82 13.92
C GLU A 195 -17.54 -14.15 12.50
N ARG A 196 -17.38 -13.22 11.56
CA ARG A 196 -17.74 -13.46 10.15
C ARG A 196 -16.93 -14.62 9.55
N ARG A 197 -15.64 -14.75 9.89
CA ARG A 197 -14.79 -15.88 9.43
C ARG A 197 -15.25 -17.21 10.02
N GLU A 198 -15.64 -17.25 11.29
CA GLU A 198 -16.18 -18.45 11.93
C GLU A 198 -17.50 -18.89 11.27
N LYS A 199 -18.40 -17.94 11.00
CA LYS A 199 -19.64 -18.19 10.25
C LYS A 199 -19.36 -18.68 8.83
N LYS A 200 -18.34 -18.13 8.16
CA LYS A 200 -17.91 -18.65 6.84
C LYS A 200 -17.37 -20.07 6.91
N ALA A 201 -16.64 -20.42 7.98
CA ALA A 201 -16.19 -21.78 8.21
C ALA A 201 -17.38 -22.73 8.43
N ALA A 202 -18.41 -22.30 9.15
CA ALA A 202 -19.66 -23.06 9.29
C ALA A 202 -20.30 -23.35 7.92
N VAL A 203 -20.45 -22.33 7.05
CA VAL A 203 -20.96 -22.51 5.67
C VAL A 203 -20.14 -23.53 4.87
N ASN A 204 -18.82 -23.48 4.99
CA ASN A 204 -17.93 -24.41 4.28
C ASN A 204 -18.00 -25.85 4.81
N ASN A 205 -18.37 -26.03 6.08
CA ASN A 205 -18.43 -27.34 6.75
C ASN A 205 -19.85 -27.95 6.78
N SER A 206 -20.88 -27.19 6.43
CA SER A 206 -22.26 -27.67 6.33
C SER A 206 -22.38 -28.85 5.37
N ARG A 207 -23.08 -29.91 5.79
CA ARG A 207 -23.21 -31.14 4.99
C ARG A 207 -24.55 -31.22 4.27
N THR A 208 -25.60 -30.67 4.88
CA THR A 208 -26.94 -30.66 4.28
C THR A 208 -27.26 -29.30 3.66
N ARG A 209 -28.18 -29.30 2.70
CA ARG A 209 -28.65 -28.06 2.06
C ARG A 209 -29.27 -27.11 3.07
N ASN A 210 -30.11 -27.62 3.99
CA ASN A 210 -30.77 -26.81 5.01
C ASN A 210 -29.77 -26.18 6.00
N GLU A 211 -28.75 -26.94 6.44
CA GLU A 211 -27.66 -26.40 7.27
C GLU A 211 -26.89 -25.29 6.54
N LYS A 212 -26.56 -25.51 5.26
CA LYS A 212 -25.83 -24.54 4.45
C LYS A 212 -26.65 -23.26 4.27
N GLU A 213 -27.95 -23.38 4.00
CA GLU A 213 -28.86 -22.23 3.88
C GLU A 213 -28.99 -21.45 5.20
N ALA A 214 -29.08 -22.14 6.34
CA ALA A 214 -29.08 -21.50 7.66
C ALA A 214 -27.76 -20.77 7.95
N ALA A 215 -26.62 -21.45 7.80
CA ALA A 215 -25.29 -20.87 8.00
C ALA A 215 -25.02 -19.69 7.05
N GLN A 216 -25.52 -19.76 5.81
CA GLN A 216 -25.38 -18.69 4.83
C GLN A 216 -26.16 -17.43 5.22
N ARG A 217 -27.34 -17.58 5.84
CA ARG A 217 -28.10 -16.45 6.41
C ARG A 217 -27.32 -15.77 7.53
N GLU A 218 -26.81 -16.55 8.48
CA GLU A 218 -25.99 -16.02 9.58
C GLU A 218 -24.72 -15.31 9.09
N TYR A 219 -24.02 -15.91 8.12
CA TYR A 219 -22.87 -15.30 7.47
C TYR A 219 -23.24 -13.98 6.78
N SER A 220 -24.35 -13.94 6.05
CA SER A 220 -24.84 -12.73 5.36
C SER A 220 -25.10 -11.59 6.36
N ASP A 221 -25.73 -11.90 7.50
CA ASP A 221 -26.01 -10.88 8.51
C ASP A 221 -24.75 -10.39 9.22
N ALA A 222 -23.81 -11.28 9.54
CA ALA A 222 -22.48 -10.89 10.03
C ALA A 222 -21.70 -10.06 9.00
N ALA A 223 -21.81 -10.38 7.71
CA ALA A 223 -21.16 -9.62 6.64
C ALA A 223 -21.72 -8.20 6.50
N LYS A 224 -23.05 -8.01 6.65
CA LYS A 224 -23.68 -6.69 6.71
C LYS A 224 -23.18 -5.90 7.92
N GLU A 225 -23.08 -6.55 9.07
CA GLU A 225 -22.61 -5.92 10.30
C GLU A 225 -21.14 -5.48 10.21
N VAL A 226 -20.27 -6.34 9.68
CA VAL A 226 -18.87 -5.97 9.38
C VAL A 226 -18.81 -4.79 8.42
N LYS A 227 -19.62 -4.80 7.34
CA LYS A 227 -19.64 -3.69 6.37
C LYS A 227 -20.05 -2.37 7.03
N ARG A 228 -21.06 -2.41 7.91
CA ARG A 228 -21.52 -1.25 8.69
C ARG A 228 -20.41 -0.76 9.64
N SER A 229 -19.83 -1.66 10.42
CA SER A 229 -18.76 -1.35 11.39
C SER A 229 -17.54 -0.73 10.72
N ILE A 230 -17.05 -1.33 9.64
CA ILE A 230 -15.89 -0.82 8.88
C ILE A 230 -16.19 0.54 8.24
N LYS A 231 -17.43 0.75 7.78
CA LYS A 231 -17.87 2.06 7.26
C LYS A 231 -17.85 3.11 8.37
N ASN A 232 -18.42 2.80 9.53
CA ASN A 232 -18.45 3.71 10.69
C ASN A 232 -17.04 4.06 11.18
N ASP A 233 -16.15 3.07 11.32
CA ASP A 233 -14.75 3.29 11.66
C ASP A 233 -14.06 4.23 10.65
N LYS A 234 -14.33 4.02 9.36
CA LYS A 234 -13.73 4.83 8.30
C LYS A 234 -14.24 6.27 8.33
N GLU A 235 -15.54 6.46 8.57
CA GLU A 235 -16.16 7.77 8.73
C GLU A 235 -15.62 8.49 9.97
N ALA A 236 -15.58 7.81 11.13
CA ALA A 236 -15.03 8.34 12.38
C ALA A 236 -13.58 8.81 12.20
N PHE A 237 -12.73 7.98 11.60
CA PHE A 237 -11.34 8.35 11.32
C PHE A 237 -11.23 9.54 10.37
N THR A 238 -12.08 9.61 9.35
CA THR A 238 -12.07 10.73 8.39
C THR A 238 -12.52 12.02 9.06
N ASN A 239 -13.52 11.96 9.93
CA ASN A 239 -13.99 13.10 10.72
C ASN A 239 -12.93 13.59 11.71
N GLU A 240 -12.26 12.68 12.43
CA GLU A 240 -11.16 13.02 13.34
C GLU A 240 -10.01 13.70 12.59
N LEU A 241 -9.70 13.23 11.38
CA LEU A 241 -8.67 13.81 10.53
C LEU A 241 -9.09 15.20 10.02
N ALA A 242 -10.36 15.41 9.69
CA ALA A 242 -10.89 16.71 9.33
C ALA A 242 -10.84 17.71 10.50
N GLU A 243 -11.24 17.30 11.71
CA GLU A 243 -11.18 18.13 12.91
C GLU A 243 -9.72 18.51 13.25
N ARG A 244 -8.78 17.57 13.10
CA ARG A 244 -7.35 17.84 13.25
C ARG A 244 -6.85 18.87 12.25
N ALA A 245 -7.29 18.79 10.99
CA ALA A 245 -6.93 19.77 9.97
C ALA A 245 -7.49 21.16 10.32
N GLU A 246 -8.74 21.24 10.75
CA GLU A 246 -9.38 22.49 11.14
C GLU A 246 -8.66 23.16 12.32
N LYS A 247 -8.38 22.42 13.39
CA LYS A 247 -7.60 22.92 14.54
C LYS A 247 -6.19 23.36 14.13
N ALA A 248 -5.54 22.61 13.24
CA ALA A 248 -4.22 22.99 12.73
C ALA A 248 -4.26 24.28 11.91
N ALA A 249 -5.30 24.48 11.10
CA ALA A 249 -5.50 25.72 10.34
C ALA A 249 -5.75 26.91 11.29
N GLN A 250 -6.64 26.77 12.27
CA GLN A 250 -6.93 27.80 13.27
C GLN A 250 -5.69 28.16 14.11
N GLY A 251 -4.86 27.17 14.47
CA GLY A 251 -3.63 27.36 15.24
C GLY A 251 -2.39 27.78 14.42
N GLY A 252 -2.51 27.96 13.09
CA GLY A 252 -1.39 28.29 12.21
C GLY A 252 -0.34 27.18 12.05
N HIS A 253 -0.68 25.93 12.38
CA HIS A 253 0.20 24.76 12.28
C HIS A 253 0.23 24.19 10.85
N MET A 254 0.82 24.95 9.93
CA MET A 254 0.79 24.65 8.48
C MET A 254 1.35 23.26 8.12
N ARG A 255 2.38 22.79 8.83
CA ARG A 255 2.93 21.44 8.62
C ARG A 255 1.91 20.35 8.94
N THR A 256 1.27 20.43 10.10
CA THR A 256 0.25 19.49 10.54
C THR A 256 -0.95 19.51 9.59
N LEU A 257 -1.38 20.70 9.16
CA LEU A 257 -2.43 20.86 8.15
C LEU A 257 -2.06 20.11 6.86
N TYR A 258 -0.88 20.39 6.28
CA TYR A 258 -0.43 19.75 5.05
C TYR A 258 -0.33 18.22 5.16
N GLU A 259 0.28 17.71 6.24
CA GLU A 259 0.40 16.27 6.48
C GLU A 259 -0.98 15.60 6.59
N THR A 260 -1.92 16.25 7.30
CA THR A 260 -3.30 15.80 7.49
C THR A 260 -4.09 15.79 6.17
N THR A 261 -4.02 16.88 5.40
CA THR A 261 -4.65 16.99 4.08
C THR A 261 -4.08 15.98 3.09
N LYS A 262 -2.77 15.70 3.16
CA LYS A 262 -2.14 14.66 2.33
C LYS A 262 -2.68 13.26 2.63
N VAL A 263 -2.94 12.95 3.91
CA VAL A 263 -3.58 11.68 4.30
C VAL A 263 -5.02 11.62 3.80
N LEU A 264 -5.79 12.72 3.91
CA LEU A 264 -7.18 12.81 3.42
C LEU A 264 -7.29 12.67 1.90
N ALA A 265 -6.44 13.38 1.15
CA ALA A 265 -6.41 13.36 -0.31
C ALA A 265 -5.98 12.00 -0.88
N GLY A 266 -5.49 11.10 -0.03
CA GLY A 266 -4.90 9.83 -0.41
C GLY A 266 -3.49 10.00 -0.97
N ASN A 267 -2.67 8.98 -0.79
CA ASN A 267 -1.39 8.91 -1.49
C ASN A 267 -1.67 8.81 -2.99
N ARG A 268 -1.57 9.93 -3.71
CA ARG A 268 -1.35 9.90 -5.15
C ARG A 268 -0.06 9.11 -5.34
N LYS A 269 -0.17 7.92 -5.93
CA LYS A 269 1.01 7.21 -6.38
C LYS A 269 1.64 8.12 -7.43
N ASN A 270 2.80 8.69 -7.12
CA ASN A 270 3.70 9.09 -8.18
C ASN A 270 3.96 7.80 -8.94
N THR A 271 3.34 7.67 -10.10
CA THR A 271 3.76 6.65 -11.05
C THR A 271 5.18 7.05 -11.41
N GLU A 272 6.15 6.19 -11.10
CA GLU A 272 7.48 6.31 -11.68
C GLU A 272 7.28 6.13 -13.17
N MET A 273 7.07 7.25 -13.87
CA MET A 273 7.01 7.28 -15.31
C MET A 273 8.42 6.96 -15.80
N PRO A 274 8.58 5.94 -16.63
CA PRO A 274 9.90 5.63 -17.15
C PRO A 274 10.40 6.84 -17.96
N VAL A 275 11.66 7.20 -17.76
CA VAL A 275 12.31 8.32 -18.47
C VAL A 275 12.27 8.02 -19.96
N LYS A 276 11.84 9.00 -20.74
CA LYS A 276 11.75 8.90 -22.21
C LYS A 276 12.81 9.74 -22.89
N ASP A 277 13.27 9.29 -24.05
CA ASP A 277 14.10 10.10 -24.95
C ASP A 277 13.29 11.27 -25.55
N ALA A 278 13.90 12.05 -26.46
CA ALA A 278 13.22 13.18 -27.11
C ALA A 278 12.11 12.71 -28.07
N GLU A 279 12.24 11.49 -28.60
CA GLU A 279 11.34 10.85 -29.55
C GLU A 279 10.17 10.11 -28.88
N GLY A 280 10.21 9.94 -27.56
CA GLY A 280 9.15 9.35 -26.74
C GLY A 280 9.31 7.86 -26.42
N ASN A 281 10.45 7.25 -26.74
CA ASN A 281 10.80 5.87 -26.39
C ASN A 281 11.35 5.76 -24.96
N THR A 282 11.14 4.60 -24.34
CA THR A 282 11.50 4.35 -22.95
C THR A 282 13.00 4.01 -22.79
N ILE A 283 13.67 4.70 -21.87
CA ILE A 283 15.09 4.47 -21.54
C ILE A 283 15.22 3.56 -20.31
N PHE A 284 15.84 2.39 -20.49
CA PHE A 284 16.02 1.39 -19.42
C PHE A 284 17.40 1.43 -18.73
N SER A 285 18.40 2.08 -19.35
CA SER A 285 19.77 2.17 -18.79
C SER A 285 19.93 3.42 -17.92
N GLN A 286 20.53 3.27 -16.74
CA GLN A 286 20.79 4.39 -15.82
C GLN A 286 21.70 5.45 -16.44
N GLU A 287 22.70 5.06 -17.22
CA GLU A 287 23.63 5.99 -17.89
C GLU A 287 22.88 6.87 -18.90
N LEU A 288 22.04 6.26 -19.74
CA LEU A 288 21.22 6.98 -20.72
C LEU A 288 20.17 7.87 -20.04
N GLN A 289 19.63 7.46 -18.89
CA GLN A 289 18.72 8.30 -18.11
C GLN A 289 19.43 9.56 -17.61
N MET A 290 20.68 9.44 -17.14
CA MET A 290 21.47 10.59 -16.69
C MET A 290 21.79 11.54 -17.86
N THR A 291 22.18 11.02 -19.02
CA THR A 291 22.41 11.83 -20.23
C THR A 291 21.13 12.58 -20.63
N ARG A 292 19.99 11.89 -20.64
CA ARG A 292 18.69 12.49 -20.96
C ARG A 292 18.31 13.62 -20.01
N TRP A 293 18.64 13.50 -18.72
CA TRP A 293 18.43 14.57 -17.73
C TRP A 293 19.29 15.80 -18.04
N VAL A 294 20.56 15.62 -18.40
CA VAL A 294 21.45 16.72 -18.79
C VAL A 294 20.87 17.44 -20.01
N GLU A 295 20.53 16.70 -21.07
CA GLU A 295 19.93 17.26 -22.29
C GLU A 295 18.63 18.04 -22.00
N HIS A 296 17.77 17.51 -21.12
CA HIS A 296 16.51 18.15 -20.77
C HIS A 296 16.74 19.52 -20.11
N PHE A 297 17.61 19.58 -19.10
CA PHE A 297 17.86 20.82 -18.37
C PHE A 297 18.67 21.82 -19.19
N GLU A 298 19.60 21.36 -20.02
CA GLU A 298 20.35 22.21 -20.93
C GLU A 298 19.41 22.91 -21.93
N SER A 299 18.47 22.18 -22.52
CA SER A 299 17.43 22.74 -23.40
C SER A 299 16.45 23.67 -22.67
N LEU A 300 16.13 23.39 -21.40
CA LEU A 300 15.17 24.16 -20.63
C LEU A 300 15.76 25.50 -20.13
N LEU A 301 16.98 25.47 -19.62
CA LEU A 301 17.61 26.61 -18.93
C LEU A 301 18.43 27.50 -19.86
N ASN A 302 18.95 26.98 -20.97
CA ASN A 302 19.82 27.72 -21.90
C ASN A 302 19.10 28.12 -23.20
N ARG A 303 17.84 28.55 -23.10
CA ARG A 303 17.09 29.00 -24.29
C ARG A 303 17.65 30.34 -24.79
N PRO A 304 17.84 30.51 -26.11
CA PRO A 304 18.18 31.81 -26.66
C PRO A 304 17.07 32.83 -26.34
N PRO A 305 17.42 34.12 -26.21
CA PRO A 305 16.42 35.16 -26.03
C PRO A 305 15.38 35.10 -27.16
N PRO A 306 14.09 35.33 -26.87
CA PRO A 306 13.04 35.25 -27.87
C PRO A 306 13.33 36.21 -29.02
N ILE A 307 13.05 35.76 -30.26
CA ILE A 307 13.29 36.51 -31.51
C ILE A 307 12.56 37.86 -31.49
N GLU A 308 11.39 37.88 -30.87
CA GLU A 308 10.65 39.09 -30.56
C GLU A 308 10.70 39.30 -29.03
N PRO A 309 11.40 40.33 -28.53
CA PRO A 309 11.31 40.66 -27.12
C PRO A 309 9.85 41.00 -26.81
N PRO A 310 9.29 40.49 -25.70
CA PRO A 310 7.93 40.82 -25.32
C PRO A 310 7.82 42.34 -25.15
N GLU A 311 6.82 42.94 -25.78
CA GLU A 311 6.48 44.34 -25.59
C GLU A 311 5.92 44.49 -24.16
N ILE A 312 6.82 44.75 -23.21
CA ILE A 312 6.44 45.04 -21.82
C ILE A 312 5.80 46.43 -21.86
N LEU A 313 4.47 46.46 -21.92
CA LEU A 313 3.72 47.70 -21.75
C LEU A 313 4.13 48.29 -20.39
N PRO A 314 4.49 49.59 -20.33
CA PRO A 314 4.78 50.23 -19.06
C PRO A 314 3.58 50.03 -18.13
N ALA A 315 3.86 49.82 -16.84
CA ALA A 315 2.81 49.73 -15.85
C ALA A 315 1.88 50.95 -16.02
N ARG A 316 0.56 50.71 -16.15
CA ARG A 316 -0.40 51.81 -16.34
C ARG A 316 -0.35 52.82 -15.20
N ASN A 317 0.05 52.36 -14.01
CA ASN A 317 0.28 53.16 -12.82
C ASN A 317 1.62 52.73 -12.23
N ASP A 318 2.47 53.69 -11.90
CA ASP A 318 3.55 53.45 -10.95
C ASP A 318 2.92 53.19 -9.58
N LEU A 319 3.25 52.06 -8.98
CA LEU A 319 2.92 51.83 -7.58
C LEU A 319 3.83 52.75 -6.77
N ASP A 320 3.24 53.62 -5.96
CA ASP A 320 3.97 54.48 -5.01
C ASP A 320 4.53 53.60 -3.88
N ILE A 321 5.58 52.85 -4.22
CA ILE A 321 6.30 52.00 -3.30
C ILE A 321 7.39 52.87 -2.71
N ASN A 322 7.24 53.18 -1.42
CA ASN A 322 8.27 53.85 -0.65
C ASN A 322 9.56 53.00 -0.70
N CYS A 323 10.57 53.50 -1.41
CA CYS A 323 11.88 52.87 -1.55
C CYS A 323 12.89 53.44 -0.54
N GLU A 324 12.46 54.34 0.35
CA GLU A 324 13.28 54.82 1.46
C GLU A 324 13.54 53.70 2.48
N PRO A 325 14.64 53.79 3.24
CA PRO A 325 14.89 52.87 4.35
C PRO A 325 13.69 52.83 5.30
N PRO A 326 13.26 51.64 5.75
CA PRO A 326 12.10 51.52 6.62
C PRO A 326 12.34 52.30 7.92
N THR A 327 11.33 53.05 8.33
CA THR A 327 11.39 53.84 9.55
C THR A 327 11.37 52.94 10.79
N LEU A 328 11.90 53.42 11.91
CA LEU A 328 11.87 52.70 13.19
C LEU A 328 10.47 52.24 13.58
N GLU A 329 9.46 53.08 13.34
CA GLU A 329 8.05 52.79 13.64
C GLU A 329 7.45 51.70 12.73
N GLU A 330 7.84 51.68 11.44
CA GLU A 330 7.47 50.59 10.51
C GLU A 330 8.14 49.27 10.90
N ILE A 331 9.40 49.32 11.36
CA ILE A 331 10.11 48.15 11.87
C ILE A 331 9.43 47.65 13.15
N GLU A 332 9.07 48.53 14.09
CA GLU A 332 8.38 48.16 15.33
C GLU A 332 6.99 47.56 15.08
N ASN A 333 6.21 48.13 14.15
CA ASN A 333 4.93 47.57 13.74
C ASN A 333 5.08 46.23 13.00
N ALA A 334 6.09 46.08 12.15
CA ALA A 334 6.39 44.80 11.51
C ALA A 334 6.82 43.75 12.53
N VAL A 335 7.57 44.15 13.57
CA VAL A 335 8.00 43.28 14.66
C VAL A 335 6.82 42.90 15.58
N SER A 336 5.88 43.79 15.85
CA SER A 336 4.69 43.50 16.66
C SER A 336 3.72 42.52 15.96
N LEU A 337 3.72 42.51 14.63
CA LEU A 337 2.94 41.56 13.81
C LEU A 337 3.61 40.18 13.66
N LEU A 338 4.85 39.99 14.13
CA LEU A 338 5.57 38.72 14.07
C LEU A 338 5.20 37.81 15.26
N ASN A 339 4.87 36.55 14.94
CA ASN A 339 4.49 35.53 15.91
C ASN A 339 5.59 35.33 17.00
N PRO A 340 5.25 35.37 18.31
CA PRO A 340 6.22 35.38 19.41
C PRO A 340 7.17 34.15 19.46
N LYS A 341 6.81 33.04 18.80
CA LYS A 341 7.71 31.87 18.67
C LYS A 341 8.85 32.02 17.65
N LYS A 342 8.81 33.02 16.75
CA LYS A 342 9.92 33.32 15.82
C LYS A 342 10.91 34.38 16.35
N LEU A 343 10.55 35.08 17.43
CA LEU A 343 11.38 36.09 18.08
C LEU A 343 12.54 35.47 18.88
N GLN A 344 12.34 34.29 19.48
CA GLN A 344 13.39 33.61 20.26
C GLN A 344 14.54 33.10 19.39
N ASP A 345 14.28 32.68 18.14
CA ASP A 345 15.33 32.13 17.25
C ASP A 345 16.16 33.22 16.54
N ARG A 346 15.75 34.49 16.57
CA ARG A 346 16.45 35.58 15.85
C ARG A 346 17.14 36.62 16.73
N ILE A 347 16.81 36.72 18.02
CA ILE A 347 17.52 37.62 18.95
C ILE A 347 18.97 37.16 19.19
N ILE A 348 19.32 35.89 18.92
CA ILE A 348 20.69 35.38 19.03
C ILE A 348 21.60 35.86 17.86
N PHE A 349 21.04 36.30 16.72
CA PHE A 349 21.84 36.66 15.54
C PHE A 349 22.33 38.12 15.52
N LEU A 350 21.77 39.02 16.33
CA LEU A 350 22.13 40.46 16.33
C LEU A 350 23.00 40.90 17.52
N GLN A 351 23.57 39.95 18.28
CA GLN A 351 24.64 40.23 19.25
C GLN A 351 26.03 39.74 18.80
N LYS A 352 26.20 39.38 17.51
CA LYS A 352 27.49 38.88 17.01
C LYS A 352 27.97 39.44 15.66
N HIS A 353 27.41 40.55 15.17
CA HIS A 353 28.01 41.35 14.11
C HIS A 353 27.86 42.84 14.40
#